data_AF-I9NM25-F1
#
_entry.id   AF-I9NM25-F1
#
_cell.length_a   1.000
_cell.length_b   1.000
_cell.length_c   1.000
_cell.angle_alpha   90.00
_cell.angle_beta   90.00
_cell.angle_gamma   90.00
#
_symmetry.space_group_name_H-M   'P 1'
#
loop_
_entity.id
_entity.type
_entity.pdbx_description
1 polymer ?
#
loop_
_entity_poly.entity_id
_entity_poly.type
_entity_poly.pdbx_seq_one_letter_code
_entity_poly.pdbx_strand_id
1 'polypeptide(L)'
;MTSLQVVSEAAKTCGKIPALTEVGVRQGGSLAVSGNKDKRWFSDVSALVRKHHFPYFMTWANFEKMPNNFFAPYMVSDTRGHEMINDFIDFYNESSSIFADGIKYKDMPQPEVINK
;
A
#
# COMPACT_ATOMS: atom_id res chain seq x y z
N MET A 1 12.96 -17.90 -3.10
CA MET A 1 12.03 -17.33 -4.09
C MET A 1 10.80 -16.85 -3.34
N THR A 2 10.48 -15.56 -3.36
CA THR A 2 9.30 -14.98 -2.70
C THR A 2 8.10 -14.98 -3.67
N SER A 3 6.87 -14.92 -3.16
CA SER A 3 5.68 -14.81 -4.01
C SER A 3 5.72 -13.57 -4.93
N LEU A 4 6.29 -12.46 -4.45
CA LEU A 4 6.51 -11.25 -5.27
C LEU A 4 7.46 -11.51 -6.45
N GLN A 5 8.51 -12.32 -6.26
CA GLN A 5 9.42 -12.70 -7.35
C GLN A 5 8.70 -13.51 -8.42
N VAL A 6 7.91 -14.50 -8.02
CA VAL A 6 7.14 -15.34 -8.95
C VAL A 6 6.20 -14.49 -9.81
N VAL A 7 5.47 -13.56 -9.19
CA VAL A 7 4.53 -12.68 -9.91
C VAL A 7 5.26 -11.68 -10.81
N SER A 8 6.38 -11.11 -10.36
CA SER A 8 7.21 -10.20 -11.17
C SER A 8 7.77 -10.90 -12.41
N GLU A 9 8.29 -12.13 -12.26
CA GLU A 9 8.81 -12.94 -13.36
C GLU A 9 7.71 -13.33 -14.35
N ALA A 10 6.54 -13.77 -13.86
CA ALA A 10 5.39 -14.10 -14.70
C ALA A 10 4.87 -12.87 -15.47
N ALA A 11 4.80 -11.70 -14.82
CA ALA A 11 4.38 -10.48 -15.49
C ALA A 11 5.37 -10.10 -16.60
N LYS A 12 6.68 -10.21 -16.34
CA LYS A 12 7.72 -9.97 -17.34
C LYS A 12 7.62 -10.91 -18.54
N THR A 13 7.42 -12.21 -18.32
CA THR A 13 7.32 -13.18 -19.43
C THR A 13 6.04 -13.02 -20.25
N CYS A 14 4.96 -12.52 -19.64
CA CYS A 14 3.69 -12.30 -20.31
C CYS A 14 3.49 -10.88 -20.87
N GLY A 15 4.47 -9.97 -20.73
CA GLY A 15 4.31 -8.56 -21.11
C GLY A 15 3.19 -7.85 -20.33
N LYS A 16 3.05 -8.16 -19.05
CA LYS A 16 2.04 -7.61 -18.13
C LYS A 16 2.70 -6.81 -17.01
N ILE A 17 1.86 -6.10 -16.24
CA ILE A 17 2.28 -5.34 -15.07
C ILE A 17 1.88 -6.13 -13.81
N PRO A 18 2.82 -6.48 -12.90
CA PRO A 18 2.48 -7.12 -11.65
C PRO A 18 1.83 -6.12 -10.70
N ALA A 19 1.01 -6.56 -9.75
CA ALA A 19 0.45 -5.70 -8.72
C ALA A 19 0.15 -6.48 -7.45
N LEU A 20 0.18 -5.80 -6.30
CA LEU A 20 -0.18 -6.37 -5.02
C LEU A 20 -1.61 -5.90 -4.72
N THR A 21 -2.56 -6.57 -5.37
CA THR A 21 -3.93 -6.07 -5.56
C THR A 21 -4.72 -5.98 -4.26
N GLU A 22 -4.44 -6.84 -3.27
CA GLU A 22 -4.99 -6.75 -1.93
C GLU A 22 -3.97 -7.26 -0.91
N VAL A 23 -3.71 -6.46 0.12
CA VAL A 23 -2.81 -6.82 1.23
C VAL A 23 -3.27 -6.14 2.51
N GLY A 24 -2.99 -6.77 3.64
CA GLY A 24 -3.32 -6.19 4.93
C GLY A 24 -2.72 -6.99 6.07
N VAL A 25 -2.62 -6.35 7.23
CA VAL A 25 -2.42 -7.07 8.49
C VAL A 25 -3.66 -7.91 8.77
N ARG A 26 -3.47 -9.17 9.18
CA ARG A 26 -4.56 -10.05 9.60
C ARG A 26 -4.40 -10.44 11.06
N GLN A 27 -4.80 -9.54 11.96
CA GLN A 27 -4.86 -9.77 13.40
C GLN A 27 -6.32 -9.82 13.85
N GLY A 28 -6.91 -11.01 13.80
CA GLY A 28 -8.37 -11.17 14.02
C GLY A 28 -9.23 -10.73 12.83
N GLY A 29 -8.62 -10.35 11.71
CA GLY A 29 -9.30 -10.01 10.46
C GLY A 29 -8.67 -8.84 9.72
N SER A 30 -8.20 -7.83 10.48
CA SER A 30 -7.58 -6.62 9.96
C SER A 30 -6.55 -6.08 10.98
N LEU A 31 -6.32 -4.76 11.01
CA LEU A 31 -5.56 -4.13 12.10
C LEU A 31 -6.34 -4.24 13.42
N ALA A 32 -5.62 -4.51 14.50
CA ALA A 32 -6.17 -4.37 15.84
C ALA A 32 -6.27 -2.88 16.23
N VAL A 33 -7.18 -2.52 17.13
CA VAL A 33 -7.23 -1.15 17.71
C VAL A 33 -5.92 -0.81 18.42
N SER A 34 -5.30 -1.80 19.06
CA SER A 34 -4.02 -1.69 19.76
C SER A 34 -3.34 -3.05 19.85
N GLY A 35 -2.02 -3.09 20.04
CA GLY A 35 -1.27 -4.33 20.18
C GLY A 35 -1.00 -5.04 18.84
N ASN A 36 -0.95 -4.29 17.74
CA ASN A 36 -0.47 -4.80 16.46
C ASN A 36 0.99 -5.25 16.62
N LYS A 37 1.27 -6.47 16.16
CA LYS A 37 2.59 -7.09 16.31
C LYS A 37 3.67 -6.40 15.49
N ASP A 38 3.32 -6.03 14.27
CA ASP A 38 4.19 -5.32 13.34
C ASP A 38 3.72 -3.88 13.20
N LYS A 39 4.44 -2.97 13.85
CA LYS A 39 4.15 -1.53 13.82
C LYS A 39 4.82 -0.82 12.65
N ARG A 40 5.61 -1.52 11.84
CA ARG A 40 6.33 -0.99 10.67
C ARG A 40 5.77 -1.49 9.33
N TRP A 41 4.61 -2.11 9.39
CA TRP A 41 4.05 -2.90 8.31
C TRP A 41 3.95 -2.11 6.99
N PHE A 42 3.54 -0.84 7.02
CA PHE A 42 3.36 -0.05 5.78
C PHE A 42 4.72 0.27 5.14
N SER A 43 5.69 0.70 5.95
CA SER A 43 7.05 0.98 5.49
C SER A 43 7.71 -0.27 4.91
N ASP A 44 7.55 -1.41 5.57
CA ASP A 44 8.18 -2.66 5.16
C ASP A 44 7.54 -3.25 3.90
N VAL A 45 6.20 -3.19 3.77
CA VAL A 45 5.49 -3.56 2.53
C VAL A 45 5.89 -2.63 1.38
N SER A 46 5.96 -1.32 1.61
CA SER A 46 6.42 -0.35 0.60
C SER A 46 7.84 -0.69 0.13
N ALA A 47 8.76 -1.00 1.04
CA ALA A 47 10.12 -1.42 0.68
C ALA A 47 10.16 -2.68 -0.20
N LEU A 48 9.30 -3.66 0.09
CA LEU A 48 9.18 -4.88 -0.73
C LEU A 48 8.61 -4.59 -2.12
N VAL A 49 7.55 -3.78 -2.20
CA VAL A 49 6.91 -3.37 -3.46
C VAL A 49 7.93 -2.66 -4.36
N ARG A 50 8.71 -1.73 -3.81
CA ARG A 50 9.80 -1.05 -4.53
C ARG A 50 10.86 -2.02 -5.02
N LYS A 51 11.34 -2.90 -4.14
CA LYS A 51 12.38 -3.90 -4.47
C LYS A 51 11.97 -4.80 -5.64
N HIS A 52 10.68 -5.09 -5.78
CA HIS A 52 10.15 -5.97 -6.82
C HIS A 52 9.51 -5.24 -8.01
N HIS A 53 9.59 -3.90 -8.04
CA HIS A 53 9.01 -3.04 -9.08
C HIS A 53 7.50 -3.23 -9.28
N PHE A 54 6.76 -3.37 -8.18
CA PHE A 54 5.31 -3.37 -8.20
C PHE A 54 4.83 -1.91 -8.20
N PRO A 55 3.90 -1.51 -9.09
CA PRO A 55 3.46 -0.13 -9.23
C PRO A 55 2.56 0.33 -8.08
N TYR A 56 1.87 -0.59 -7.41
CA TYR A 56 1.02 -0.27 -6.26
C TYR A 56 0.85 -1.49 -5.35
N PHE A 57 0.45 -1.19 -4.11
CA PHE A 57 -0.26 -2.11 -3.24
C PHE A 57 -1.55 -1.45 -2.76
N MET A 58 -2.57 -2.26 -2.47
CA MET A 58 -3.85 -1.76 -1.99
C MET A 58 -4.28 -2.49 -0.72
N THR A 59 -4.67 -1.73 0.29
CA THR A 59 -5.32 -2.26 1.49
C THR A 59 -6.83 -2.35 1.30
N TRP A 60 -7.48 -3.18 2.12
CA TRP A 60 -8.93 -3.28 2.11
C TRP A 60 -9.60 -2.07 2.79
N ALA A 61 -10.93 -2.02 2.76
CA ALA A 61 -11.69 -0.88 3.23
C ALA A 61 -11.62 -0.69 4.76
N ASN A 62 -11.69 0.57 5.19
CA ASN A 62 -12.05 0.91 6.56
C ASN A 62 -13.58 0.95 6.67
N PHE A 63 -14.19 -0.17 7.04
CA PHE A 63 -15.60 -0.18 7.43
C PHE A 63 -15.74 0.50 8.80
N GLU A 64 -16.97 0.81 9.23
CA GLU A 64 -17.26 1.48 10.51
C GLU A 64 -16.37 0.98 11.66
N LYS A 65 -16.15 1.82 12.69
CA LYS A 65 -15.20 1.60 13.80
C LYS A 65 -15.56 0.43 14.74
N MET A 66 -15.99 -0.71 14.20
CA MET A 66 -16.06 -1.99 14.86
C MET A 66 -14.65 -2.54 15.09
N PRO A 67 -14.43 -3.28 16.19
CA PRO A 67 -13.17 -3.96 16.42
C PRO A 67 -12.77 -4.81 15.21
N ASN A 68 -11.52 -4.68 14.75
CA ASN A 68 -10.94 -5.47 13.66
C ASN A 68 -11.64 -5.33 12.30
N ASN A 69 -12.11 -4.15 11.91
CA ASN A 69 -12.69 -3.93 10.57
C ASN A 69 -12.07 -2.75 9.78
N PHE A 70 -10.79 -2.46 9.99
CA PHE A 70 -10.06 -1.39 9.31
C PHE A 70 -8.63 -1.80 8.95
N PHE A 71 -8.14 -1.35 7.79
CA PHE A 71 -6.86 -1.75 7.23
C PHE A 71 -5.89 -0.59 7.03
N ALA A 72 -6.36 0.65 7.13
CA ALA A 72 -5.54 1.85 7.24
C ALA A 72 -5.70 2.48 8.64
N PRO A 73 -4.62 2.95 9.28
CA PRO A 73 -4.71 3.66 10.54
C PRO A 73 -5.47 4.99 10.35
N TYR A 74 -6.04 5.50 11.43
CA TYR A 74 -6.87 6.69 11.41
C TYR A 74 -6.48 7.67 12.51
N MET A 75 -6.77 8.95 12.25
CA MET A 75 -6.69 10.00 13.26
C MET A 75 -7.94 9.96 14.16
N VAL A 76 -7.74 10.22 15.45
CA VAL A 76 -8.78 10.36 16.48
C VAL A 76 -8.96 11.84 16.86
N SER A 77 -7.87 12.61 16.76
CA SER A 77 -7.83 14.08 16.84
C SER A 77 -6.64 14.57 16.01
N ASP A 78 -6.44 15.88 15.92
CA ASP A 78 -5.34 16.49 15.16
C ASP A 78 -3.94 15.99 15.56
N THR A 79 -3.79 15.54 16.81
CA THR A 79 -2.49 15.14 17.39
C THR A 79 -2.44 13.70 17.88
N ARG A 80 -3.52 12.93 17.70
CA ARG A 80 -3.60 11.54 18.17
C ARG A 80 -4.23 10.66 17.11
N GLY A 81 -3.51 9.63 16.70
CA GLY A 81 -4.00 8.58 15.81
C GLY A 81 -3.90 7.18 16.41
N HIS A 82 -4.31 6.21 15.61
CA HIS A 82 -4.06 4.78 15.82
C HIS A 82 -2.56 4.51 16.05
N GLU A 83 -2.21 3.44 16.74
CA GLU A 83 -0.81 3.18 17.17
C GLU A 83 0.18 3.04 15.99
N MET A 84 -0.30 2.75 14.78
CA MET A 84 0.52 2.64 13.57
C MET A 84 0.47 3.90 12.70
N ILE A 85 -0.14 4.99 13.17
CA ILE A 85 -0.31 6.21 12.37
C ILE A 85 1.04 6.81 11.94
N ASN A 86 2.05 6.79 12.82
CA ASN A 86 3.36 7.34 12.50
C ASN A 86 4.07 6.54 11.40
N ASP A 87 3.97 5.21 11.41
CA ASP A 87 4.49 4.37 10.32
C ASP A 87 3.77 4.63 8.99
N PHE A 88 2.45 4.84 9.04
CA PHE A 88 1.71 5.22 7.84
C PHE A 88 2.10 6.60 7.32
N ILE A 89 2.38 7.55 8.21
CA ILE A 89 2.92 8.88 7.85
C ILE A 89 4.32 8.74 7.24
N ASP A 90 5.18 7.87 7.79
CA ASP A 90 6.50 7.59 7.22
C ASP A 90 6.38 6.96 5.82
N PHE A 91 5.45 6.03 5.63
CA PHE A 91 5.12 5.47 4.32
C PHE A 91 4.58 6.53 3.35
N TYR A 92 3.70 7.42 3.80
CA TYR A 92 3.14 8.50 3.00
C TYR A 92 4.21 9.51 2.55
N ASN A 93 5.14 9.85 3.45
CA ASN A 93 6.21 10.82 3.18
C ASN A 93 7.42 10.21 2.46
N GLU A 94 7.43 8.90 2.23
CA GLU A 94 8.54 8.28 1.52
C GLU A 94 8.54 8.73 0.05
N SER A 95 9.72 9.13 -0.44
CA SER A 95 9.90 9.78 -1.75
C SER A 95 9.32 9.06 -2.97
N SER A 96 9.25 7.73 -2.94
CA SER A 96 8.68 6.94 -4.03
C SER A 96 7.26 6.44 -3.76
N SER A 97 6.68 6.83 -2.63
CA SER A 97 5.26 6.67 -2.34
C SER A 97 4.48 7.78 -3.03
N ILE A 98 3.43 7.41 -3.76
CA ILE A 98 2.66 8.35 -4.55
C ILE A 98 1.20 8.29 -4.10
N PHE A 99 0.73 9.40 -3.54
CA PHE A 99 -0.66 9.62 -3.16
C PHE A 99 -1.30 10.69 -4.07
N ALA A 100 -2.63 10.83 -4.00
CA ALA A 100 -3.39 11.67 -4.92
C ALA A 100 -2.96 13.16 -4.92
N ASP A 101 -2.46 13.67 -3.78
CA ASP A 101 -1.95 15.03 -3.64
C ASP A 101 -0.56 15.23 -4.30
N GLY A 102 0.18 14.15 -4.55
CA GLY A 102 1.43 14.14 -5.31
C GLY A 102 1.24 13.94 -6.82
N ILE A 103 0.03 13.61 -7.29
CA ILE A 103 -0.26 13.37 -8.70
C ILE A 103 -1.10 14.49 -9.28
N LYS A 104 -0.53 15.26 -10.21
CA LYS A 104 -1.32 16.02 -11.17
C LYS A 104 -1.46 15.14 -12.41
N TYR A 105 -2.67 14.62 -12.68
CA TYR A 105 -2.94 13.77 -13.86
C TYR A 105 -2.45 14.41 -15.18
N LYS A 106 -2.43 15.75 -15.25
CA LYS A 106 -1.92 16.52 -16.39
C LYS A 106 -0.40 16.39 -16.59
N ASP A 107 0.33 16.04 -15.56
CA ASP A 107 1.79 15.93 -15.55
C ASP A 107 2.24 14.48 -15.80
N MET A 108 1.30 13.53 -15.88
CA MET A 108 1.60 12.13 -16.21
C MET A 108 1.84 11.95 -17.71
N PRO A 109 2.77 11.05 -18.12
CA PRO A 109 2.95 10.69 -19.51
C PRO A 109 1.62 10.28 -20.13
N GLN A 110 1.22 10.97 -21.19
CA GLN A 110 0.01 10.61 -21.92
C GLN A 110 0.28 9.31 -22.68
N PRO A 111 -0.67 8.35 -22.68
CA PRO A 111 -0.49 7.13 -23.45
C PRO A 111 -0.29 7.50 -24.92
N GLU A 112 0.82 7.04 -25.51
CA GLU A 112 1.00 7.11 -26.95
C GLU A 112 -0.06 6.22 -27.61
N VAL A 113 -0.98 6.83 -28.35
CA VAL A 113 -1.94 6.10 -29.17
C VAL A 113 -1.17 5.54 -30.36
N ILE A 114 -0.69 4.29 -30.22
CA ILE A 114 -0.10 3.56 -31.34
C ILE A 114 -1.26 3.05 -32.19
N ASN A 115 -1.57 3.78 -33.27
CA ASN A 115 -2.47 3.29 -34.31
C ASN A 115 -1.83 2.04 -34.94
N LYS A 116 -2.47 0.88 -34.77
CA LYS A 116 -2.14 -0.34 -35.50
C LYS A 116 -2.83 -0.34 -36.85
#